data_AF-A0AAW0KID8-F1
#
_entry.id   AF-A0AAW0KID8-F1
#
_cell.length_a   1.000
_cell.length_b   1.000
_cell.length_c   1.000
_cell.angle_alpha   90.00
_cell.angle_beta   90.00
_cell.angle_gamma   90.00
#
_symmetry.space_group_name_H-M   'P 1'
#
loop_
_entity.id
_entity.type
_entity.pdbx_description
1 polymer ?
#
loop_
_entity_poly.entity_id
_entity_poly.type
_entity_poly.pdbx_seq_one_letter_code
_entity_poly.pdbx_strand_id
1 'polypeptide(L)' 'MGVFTFESQGTSAIPPNRLFKAFVLDADNLIPMVAPHAIKSTEIIEGNGGPGTIKKISFNINI' A
#
# COMPACT_ATOMS: atom_id res chain seq x y z
N MET A 1 -6.89 27.36 8.52
CA MET A 1 -7.03 25.92 8.17
C MET A 1 -6.23 25.13 9.19
N GLY A 2 -6.81 24.09 9.80
CA GLY A 2 -6.13 23.28 10.81
C GLY A 2 -5.44 22.06 10.19
N VAL A 3 -4.28 21.68 10.72
CA VAL A 3 -3.55 20.46 10.37
C VAL A 3 -3.35 19.65 11.65
N PHE A 4 -3.72 18.37 11.62
CA PHE A 4 -3.54 17.44 12.74
C PHE A 4 -2.59 16.31 12.30
N THR A 5 -1.56 16.05 13.10
CA THR A 5 -0.53 15.03 12.82
C THR A 5 -0.63 13.92 13.86
N PHE A 6 -0.63 12.67 13.41
CA PHE A 6 -0.59 11.48 14.26
C PHE A 6 0.66 10.66 13.90
N GLU A 7 1.36 10.17 14.92
CA GLU A 7 2.54 9.32 14.77
C GLU A 7 2.30 7.97 15.45
N SER A 8 2.75 6.89 14.81
CA SER A 8 2.69 5.52 15.34
C SER A 8 3.96 4.77 14.94
N GLN A 9 4.39 3.86 15.80
CA GLN A 9 5.58 3.04 15.59
C GLN A 9 5.24 1.56 15.77
N GLY A 10 5.84 0.72 14.93
CA GLY A 10 5.76 -0.74 15.03
C GLY A 10 7.14 -1.36 14.80
N THR A 11 7.47 -2.41 15.53
CA THR A 11 8.71 -3.17 15.34
C THR A 11 8.47 -4.37 14.43
N SER A 12 9.50 -4.77 13.69
CA SER A 12 9.47 -5.97 12.84
C SER A 12 10.81 -6.67 12.90
N ALA A 13 10.80 -7.99 12.93
CA ALA A 13 12.01 -8.80 12.77
C ALA A 13 12.50 -8.85 11.31
N ILE A 14 11.69 -8.36 10.35
CA ILE A 14 12.05 -8.35 8.93
C ILE A 14 12.96 -7.16 8.65
N PRO A 15 14.10 -7.35 7.96
CA PRO A 15 15.01 -6.27 7.60
C PRO A 15 14.32 -5.12 6.84
N PRO A 16 14.69 -3.86 7.08
CA PRO A 16 14.01 -2.70 6.51
C PRO A 16 13.92 -2.70 4.97
N ASN A 17 14.99 -3.11 4.28
CA ASN A 17 15.02 -3.14 2.81
C ASN A 17 13.98 -4.10 2.22
N ARG A 18 13.78 -5.26 2.86
CA ARG A 18 12.82 -6.28 2.43
C ARG A 18 11.39 -5.84 2.75
N LEU A 19 11.19 -5.24 3.93
CA LEU A 19 9.89 -4.73 4.33
C LEU A 19 9.45 -3.59 3.40
N PHE A 20 10.32 -2.61 3.14
CA PHE A 20 10.04 -1.51 2.22
C PHE A 20 9.76 -2.00 0.79
N LYS A 21 10.56 -2.95 0.29
CA LYS A 21 10.32 -3.54 -1.02
C LYS A 21 8.94 -4.20 -1.09
N ALA A 22 8.56 -5.00 -0.10
CA ALA A 22 7.30 -5.73 -0.13
C ALA A 22 6.05 -4.84 0.11
N PHE A 23 6.12 -3.92 1.08
CA PHE A 23 4.97 -3.12 1.51
C PHE A 23 4.83 -1.75 0.82
N VAL A 24 5.85 -1.29 0.10
CA VAL A 24 5.81 0.01 -0.59
C VAL A 24 6.03 -0.16 -2.09
N LEU A 25 7.14 -0.79 -2.50
CA LEU A 25 7.49 -0.88 -3.92
C LEU A 25 6.65 -1.93 -4.67
N ASP A 26 6.48 -3.12 -4.10
CA ASP A 26 5.81 -4.26 -4.71
C ASP A 26 4.38 -4.48 -4.17
N ALA A 27 3.87 -3.55 -3.35
CA ALA A 27 2.60 -3.70 -2.64
C ALA A 27 1.40 -3.93 -3.56
N ASP A 28 1.41 -3.32 -4.75
CA ASP A 28 0.30 -3.44 -5.71
C ASP A 28 0.11 -4.88 -6.19
N ASN A 29 1.19 -5.65 -6.22
CA ASN A 29 1.19 -7.05 -6.61
C ASN A 29 1.00 -7.97 -5.38
N LEU A 30 1.70 -7.67 -4.29
CA LEU A 30 1.74 -8.54 -3.13
C LEU A 30 0.50 -8.43 -2.24
N ILE A 31 -0.04 -7.23 -2.00
CA ILE A 31 -1.15 -7.05 -1.07
C ILE A 31 -2.42 -7.78 -1.57
N PRO A 32 -2.85 -7.67 -2.85
CA PRO A 32 -4.00 -8.43 -3.33
C PRO A 32 -3.79 -9.94 -3.26
N MET A 33 -2.54 -10.42 -3.38
CA MET A 33 -2.22 -11.85 -3.28
C MET A 33 -2.23 -12.35 -1.84
N VAL A 34 -1.71 -11.57 -0.89
CA VAL A 34 -1.60 -11.96 0.53
C VAL A 34 -2.91 -11.73 1.29
N ALA A 35 -3.63 -10.66 0.96
CA ALA A 35 -4.90 -10.30 1.59
C ALA A 35 -6.02 -10.13 0.54
N PRO A 36 -6.33 -11.18 -0.25
CA PRO A 36 -7.31 -11.11 -1.34
C PRO A 36 -8.72 -10.79 -0.84
N HIS A 37 -9.03 -11.09 0.43
CA HIS A 37 -10.31 -10.76 1.04
C HIS A 37 -10.47 -9.26 1.34
N ALA A 38 -9.37 -8.51 1.46
CA ALA A 38 -9.38 -7.08 1.76
C ALA A 38 -9.19 -6.25 0.48
N ILE A 39 -8.21 -6.60 -0.36
CA ILE A 39 -7.89 -5.86 -1.59
C ILE A 39 -8.21 -6.73 -2.80
N LYS A 40 -9.06 -6.20 -3.68
CA LYS A 40 -9.45 -6.85 -4.94
C LYS A 40 -8.45 -6.56 -6.05
N SER A 41 -8.08 -5.29 -6.24
CA SER A 41 -7.13 -4.86 -7.27
C SER A 41 -6.46 -3.55 -6.90
N THR A 42 -5.29 -3.32 -7.50
CA THR A 42 -4.57 -2.06 -7.45
C THR A 42 -4.12 -1.68 -8.86
N GLU A 43 -4.36 -0.43 -9.24
CA GLU A 43 -4.11 0.06 -10.60
C GLU A 43 -3.45 1.44 -10.54
N ILE A 44 -2.38 1.66 -11.32
CA ILE A 44 -1.85 2.99 -11.59
C ILE A 44 -2.70 3.62 -12.70
N ILE A 45 -3.38 4.71 -12.39
CA ILE A 45 -4.21 5.44 -13.37
C ILE A 45 -3.43 6.55 -14.07
N GLU A 46 -2.40 7.10 -13.44
CA GLU A 46 -1.46 8.04 -14.04
C GLU A 46 -0.07 7.94 -13.38
N GLY A 47 1.00 8.01 -14.17
CA GLY A 47 2.39 7.97 -13.69
C GLY A 47 3.06 6.61 -13.83
N ASN A 48 4.15 6.41 -13.09
CA ASN A 48 5.05 5.26 -13.23
C ASN A 48 5.36 4.53 -11.91
N GLY A 49 4.67 4.88 -10.82
CA GLY A 49 4.91 4.34 -9.48
C GLY A 49 5.83 5.22 -8.61
N GLY A 50 6.44 6.26 -9.16
CA GLY A 50 7.22 7.27 -8.43
C GLY A 50 6.38 8.44 -7.89
N PRO A 51 7.04 9.49 -7.37
CA PRO A 51 6.37 10.70 -6.88
C PRO A 51 5.42 11.30 -7.92
N GLY A 52 4.20 11.67 -7.49
CA GLY A 52 3.16 12.22 -8.36
C GLY A 52 2.25 11.17 -9.02
N THR A 53 2.52 9.87 -8.86
CA THR A 53 1.66 8.79 -9.38
C THR A 53 0.27 8.82 -8.74
N ILE A 54 -0.77 8.65 -9.55
CA ILE A 54 -2.14 8.48 -9.09
C ILE A 54 -2.50 6.99 -9.16
N LYS A 55 -2.91 6.44 -8.02
CA LYS A 55 -3.21 5.01 -7.84
C LYS A 55 -4.64 4.80 -7.33
N LYS A 56 -5.33 3.83 -7.92
CA LYS A 56 -6.65 3.37 -7.51
C LYS A 56 -6.53 2.01 -6.84
N ILE A 57 -7.07 1.88 -5.63
CA ILE A 57 -7.16 0.61 -4.91
C ILE A 57 -8.64 0.26 -4.76
N SER A 58 -9.02 -0.93 -5.22
CA SER A 58 -10.37 -1.46 -5.08
C SER A 58 -10.39 -2.46 -3.93
N PHE A 59 -11.18 -2.18 -2.88
CA PHE A 59 -11.36 -3.10 -1.75
C PHE A 59 -12.39 -4.17 -2.09
N ASN A 60 -12.22 -5.36 -1.52
CA ASN A 60 -13.27 -6.37 -1.53
C ASN A 60 -14.27 -6.04 -0.42
N ILE A 61 -15.46 -5.60 -0.81
CA ILE A 61 -16.58 -5.40 0.11
C ILE A 61 -17.54 -6.56 -0.14
N ASN A 62 -17.42 -7.62 0.66
CA ASN A 62 -18.53 -8.54 0.87
C ASN A 62 -19.42 -7.94 1.97
N ILE A 63 -20.51 -7.30 1.55
CA ILE A 63 -21.69 -7.11 2.41
C ILE A 63 -22.56 -8.35 2.27
#